data_AF-A0AAP7DK91-F1
#
_entry.id   AF-A0AAP7DK91-F1
#
_cell.length_a   1.000
_cell.length_b   1.000
_cell.length_c   1.000
_cell.angle_alpha   90.00
_cell.angle_beta   90.00
_cell.angle_gamma   90.00
#
_symmetry.space_group_name_H-M   'P 1'
#
loop_
_entity.id
_entity.type
_entity.pdbx_description
1 polymer ?
#
loop_
_entity_poly.entity_id
_entity_poly.type
_entity_poly.pdbx_seq_one_letter_code
_entity_poly.pdbx_strand_id
1 'polypeptide(L)'
;MSKQHTTVKQNKWKRAVALVTACQILSFALLPSAGMVAAEAAAQTQTKQAVTTNGNAGQVITDKKKLDLQLRSAVLMEASTGKVLVDVDSEIAYPPASMTKMMTEYIVMEKVKNKELSFDDEVVTKKNASVTEGSRIFLAEGDKHKVRDLYIAMAIGSANDATVALAEHIAGSEAEFVKMMNETAKRLGMTKTHYINSTGLDWASMPKDFRPAEKAETMMSAMDVAKLVRAIVNDHPEFSEFTKIQSYKFRERDKTPISNLNWMLEANKDVVNFKRYAYQGLDGMKTGFTDIAQYCFAGTAVRDNMRLISVVMGAANKGARFEETAKLLNHGFEHFEVKNEIAPKKTVVGVETAPIKKGVETEVPIVAESGASFVTPKGASTEGKVTTEVNLKPASELIAPIKKGQQVGTVTFTYKDNGAEQKKTVNMIATEDVEKGSWWRLFFRAIGEFFADLFKSIKNLF
;
A
#
# COMPACT_ATOMS: atom_id res chain seq x y z
N MET A 1 24.29 -49.60 39.75
CA MET A 1 25.04 -50.68 39.07
C MET A 1 24.03 -51.75 38.63
N SER A 2 24.09 -52.50 37.53
CA SER A 2 24.77 -52.42 36.23
C SER A 2 24.70 -53.83 35.60
N LYS A 3 23.76 -54.07 34.66
CA LYS A 3 23.68 -55.27 33.77
C LYS A 3 23.41 -56.62 34.52
N GLN A 4 22.94 -57.72 33.93
CA GLN A 4 23.01 -58.23 32.54
C GLN A 4 21.73 -58.99 32.08
N HIS A 5 21.72 -59.41 30.80
CA HIS A 5 20.86 -60.46 30.20
C HIS A 5 21.20 -61.87 30.82
N THR A 6 20.55 -63.01 30.54
CA THR A 6 20.26 -63.64 29.21
C THR A 6 19.32 -64.88 29.32
N THR A 7 18.90 -65.43 28.17
CA THR A 7 17.82 -66.44 27.96
C THR A 7 18.15 -67.94 28.16
N VAL A 8 17.07 -68.74 28.33
CA VAL A 8 16.97 -70.21 28.52
C VAL A 8 15.55 -70.64 28.02
N LYS A 9 15.19 -71.78 27.41
CA LYS A 9 15.84 -72.97 26.76
C LYS A 9 14.79 -73.56 25.74
N GLN A 10 15.12 -74.22 24.62
CA GLN A 10 15.46 -75.66 24.41
C GLN A 10 14.51 -76.68 25.09
N ASN A 11 14.14 -77.86 24.55
CA ASN A 11 14.29 -78.57 23.24
C ASN A 11 13.25 -79.74 23.21
N LYS A 12 12.74 -80.26 22.08
CA LYS A 12 13.21 -81.45 21.28
C LYS A 12 12.16 -81.71 20.16
N TRP A 13 12.48 -81.74 18.85
CA TRP A 13 12.86 -82.89 17.99
C TRP A 13 11.74 -83.96 17.80
N LYS A 14 11.12 -84.16 16.61
CA LYS A 14 11.60 -84.77 15.32
C LYS A 14 11.75 -86.32 15.41
N ARG A 15 11.24 -87.19 14.51
CA ARG A 15 10.48 -87.13 13.21
C ARG A 15 9.28 -88.13 13.29
N ALA A 16 8.57 -88.68 12.27
CA ALA A 16 8.46 -88.54 10.78
C ALA A 16 7.13 -89.18 10.28
N VAL A 17 6.59 -88.79 9.11
CA VAL A 17 5.59 -89.52 8.28
C VAL A 17 5.82 -89.19 6.78
N ALA A 18 5.49 -90.09 5.84
CA ALA A 18 5.57 -89.85 4.39
C ALA A 18 4.57 -90.69 3.57
N LEU A 19 4.03 -90.10 2.48
CA LEU A 19 3.29 -90.74 1.36
C LEU A 19 1.93 -91.44 1.74
N VAL A 20 0.92 -91.64 0.88
CA VAL A 20 0.84 -91.61 -0.61
C VAL A 20 -0.59 -91.28 -1.16
N THR A 21 -0.66 -90.68 -2.37
CA THR A 21 -1.78 -90.51 -3.36
C THR A 21 -3.28 -90.40 -2.99
N ALA A 22 -3.94 -89.34 -3.49
CA ALA A 22 -5.10 -89.34 -4.45
C ALA A 22 -5.70 -87.90 -4.56
N CYS A 23 -6.00 -87.28 -5.71
CA CYS A 23 -5.82 -87.57 -7.14
C CYS A 23 -5.39 -86.29 -7.92
N GLN A 24 -4.90 -86.46 -9.16
CA GLN A 24 -4.63 -85.39 -10.16
C GLN A 24 -5.54 -85.57 -11.40
N ILE A 25 -5.21 -84.87 -12.51
CA ILE A 25 -5.77 -84.96 -13.90
C ILE A 25 -7.09 -84.17 -14.07
N LEU A 26 -7.25 -83.19 -14.97
CA LEU A 26 -6.35 -82.43 -15.90
C LEU A 26 -7.00 -81.00 -16.09
N SER A 27 -6.63 -80.03 -16.95
CA SER A 27 -5.81 -80.03 -18.18
C SER A 27 -5.16 -78.67 -18.56
N PHE A 28 -4.18 -78.80 -19.46
CA PHE A 28 -3.62 -77.91 -20.51
C PHE A 28 -4.43 -76.67 -21.03
N ALA A 29 -3.82 -75.57 -21.50
CA ALA A 29 -2.38 -75.26 -21.70
C ALA A 29 -2.00 -73.74 -21.82
N LEU A 30 -0.72 -73.47 -21.50
CA LEU A 30 0.23 -72.50 -22.10
C LEU A 30 0.12 -70.96 -21.84
N LEU A 31 1.29 -70.33 -22.03
CA LEU A 31 1.77 -68.98 -21.68
C LEU A 31 2.45 -68.37 -22.97
N PRO A 32 3.12 -67.18 -23.02
CA PRO A 32 3.49 -66.24 -21.93
C PRO A 32 3.42 -64.70 -22.25
N SER A 33 3.88 -63.92 -21.26
CA SER A 33 4.73 -62.72 -21.37
C SER A 33 4.15 -61.28 -21.34
N ALA A 34 4.78 -60.48 -20.46
CA ALA A 34 5.15 -59.07 -20.53
C ALA A 34 4.16 -57.97 -21.00
N GLY A 35 4.02 -56.93 -20.17
CA GLY A 35 3.43 -55.64 -20.57
C GLY A 35 3.02 -54.79 -19.37
N MET A 36 3.78 -53.73 -19.07
CA MET A 36 3.36 -52.66 -18.14
C MET A 36 2.71 -51.51 -18.91
N VAL A 37 2.07 -50.59 -18.17
CA VAL A 37 1.61 -49.25 -18.58
C VAL A 37 0.36 -49.21 -19.47
N ALA A 38 -0.77 -48.81 -18.86
CA ALA A 38 -1.63 -47.70 -19.30
C ALA A 38 -2.91 -47.69 -18.44
N ALA A 39 -3.09 -46.69 -17.59
CA ALA A 39 -4.34 -46.45 -16.87
C ALA A 39 -4.82 -45.04 -17.25
N GLU A 40 -5.78 -44.96 -18.16
CA GLU A 40 -6.35 -43.69 -18.62
C GLU A 40 -7.83 -43.84 -19.01
N ALA A 41 -8.57 -42.74 -18.89
CA ALA A 41 -9.95 -42.53 -19.36
C ALA A 41 -11.07 -43.47 -18.84
N ALA A 42 -11.72 -43.03 -17.76
CA ALA A 42 -13.19 -42.91 -17.76
C ALA A 42 -13.59 -41.68 -16.94
N ALA A 43 -14.40 -40.77 -17.51
CA ALA A 43 -14.75 -39.52 -16.86
C ALA A 43 -15.91 -39.69 -15.86
N GLN A 44 -15.85 -38.96 -14.74
CA GLN A 44 -17.04 -38.57 -13.99
C GLN A 44 -17.08 -37.07 -13.80
N THR A 45 -18.15 -36.47 -14.32
CA THR A 45 -18.43 -35.04 -14.25
C THR A 45 -18.74 -34.62 -12.82
N GLN A 46 -17.76 -34.03 -12.11
CA GLN A 46 -18.05 -33.33 -10.87
C GLN A 46 -18.43 -31.88 -11.14
N THR A 47 -19.64 -31.53 -10.72
CA THR A 47 -20.24 -30.20 -10.82
C THR A 47 -19.35 -29.15 -10.16
N LYS A 48 -19.20 -27.98 -10.79
CA LYS A 48 -18.72 -26.77 -10.10
C LYS A 48 -19.71 -26.41 -8.98
N GLN A 49 -19.45 -26.88 -7.76
CA GLN A 49 -19.98 -26.20 -6.58
C GLN A 49 -19.24 -24.86 -6.47
N ALA A 50 -19.91 -23.79 -6.86
CA ALA A 50 -19.47 -22.44 -6.51
C ALA A 50 -19.54 -22.34 -4.98
N VAL A 51 -18.39 -22.26 -4.32
CA VAL A 51 -18.33 -22.09 -2.86
C VAL A 51 -18.77 -20.67 -2.55
N THR A 52 -20.05 -20.51 -2.21
CA THR A 52 -20.62 -19.22 -1.79
C THR A 52 -20.10 -18.87 -0.39
N THR A 53 -18.90 -18.29 -0.33
CA THR A 53 -18.32 -17.67 0.87
C THR A 53 -19.02 -16.34 1.21
N ASN A 54 -20.34 -16.40 1.46
CA ASN A 54 -21.11 -15.32 2.08
C ASN A 54 -20.75 -15.25 3.59
N GLY A 55 -19.50 -14.90 3.87
CA GLY A 55 -18.92 -14.82 5.21
C GLY A 55 -17.82 -13.76 5.28
N ASN A 56 -18.06 -12.74 6.10
CA ASN A 56 -17.09 -11.73 6.54
C ASN A 56 -16.37 -10.90 5.44
N ALA A 57 -17.01 -10.67 4.28
CA ALA A 57 -16.49 -9.82 3.20
C ALA A 57 -16.27 -8.31 3.56
N GLY A 58 -16.50 -7.90 4.81
CA GLY A 58 -16.18 -6.57 5.34
C GLY A 58 -15.13 -6.56 6.48
N GLN A 59 -14.64 -7.71 6.94
CA GLN A 59 -13.65 -7.81 8.03
C GLN A 59 -12.23 -7.90 7.50
N VAL A 60 -11.28 -7.30 8.23
CA VAL A 60 -9.84 -7.36 7.91
C VAL A 60 -9.31 -8.78 8.12
N ILE A 61 -8.60 -9.31 7.13
CA ILE A 61 -7.91 -10.61 7.27
C ILE A 61 -6.61 -10.42 8.06
N THR A 62 -6.53 -11.02 9.26
CA THR A 62 -5.36 -10.93 10.14
C THR A 62 -4.54 -12.22 10.25
N ASP A 63 -5.13 -13.38 9.96
CA ASP A 63 -4.41 -14.67 9.96
C ASP A 63 -3.88 -14.98 8.56
N LYS A 64 -2.55 -15.05 8.41
CA LYS A 64 -1.89 -15.41 7.15
C LYS A 64 -2.32 -16.75 6.57
N LYS A 65 -2.80 -17.69 7.37
CA LYS A 65 -3.33 -18.98 6.88
C LYS A 65 -4.58 -18.82 6.01
N LYS A 66 -5.38 -17.76 6.20
CA LYS A 66 -6.59 -17.48 5.40
C LYS A 66 -6.30 -17.15 3.94
N LEU A 67 -5.06 -16.74 3.63
CA LEU A 67 -4.57 -16.44 2.28
C LEU A 67 -3.29 -17.24 1.94
N ASP A 68 -2.95 -18.27 2.73
CA ASP A 68 -1.70 -19.06 2.65
C ASP A 68 -0.43 -18.20 2.45
N LEU A 69 -0.23 -17.16 3.27
CA LEU A 69 0.87 -16.21 3.09
C LEU A 69 2.18 -16.67 3.73
N GLN A 70 3.22 -16.89 2.92
CA GLN A 70 4.51 -17.47 3.33
C GLN A 70 5.58 -16.38 3.55
N LEU A 71 5.36 -15.56 4.58
CA LEU A 71 6.11 -14.32 4.87
C LEU A 71 6.16 -13.98 6.38
N ARG A 72 6.93 -12.94 6.74
CA ARG A 72 6.97 -12.39 8.11
C ARG A 72 5.73 -11.56 8.40
N SER A 73 5.58 -10.41 7.72
CA SER A 73 4.43 -9.50 7.83
C SER A 73 3.98 -8.96 6.48
N ALA A 74 2.72 -8.52 6.39
CA ALA A 74 2.11 -7.96 5.20
C ALA A 74 0.94 -7.02 5.52
N VAL A 75 0.63 -6.11 4.60
CA VAL A 75 -0.60 -5.31 4.62
C VAL A 75 -1.16 -5.14 3.21
N LEU A 76 -2.49 -5.07 3.11
CA LEU A 76 -3.22 -4.63 1.93
C LEU A 76 -4.12 -3.44 2.31
N MET A 77 -3.94 -2.32 1.62
CA MET A 77 -4.62 -1.05 1.90
C MET A 77 -5.20 -0.47 0.60
N GLU A 78 -6.40 0.09 0.64
CA GLU A 78 -6.93 0.91 -0.45
C GLU A 78 -6.44 2.37 -0.30
N ALA A 79 -5.93 2.94 -1.39
CA ALA A 79 -5.11 4.15 -1.33
C ALA A 79 -5.90 5.44 -1.06
N SER A 80 -7.14 5.58 -1.54
CA SER A 80 -7.92 6.81 -1.40
C SER A 80 -8.45 6.98 0.03
N THR A 81 -9.11 5.95 0.56
CA THR A 81 -9.68 5.92 1.91
C THR A 81 -8.62 5.65 2.99
N GLY A 82 -7.56 4.90 2.67
CA GLY A 82 -6.65 4.33 3.65
C GLY A 82 -7.20 3.09 4.37
N LYS A 83 -8.33 2.53 3.89
CA LYS A 83 -8.94 1.32 4.48
C LYS A 83 -8.03 0.11 4.30
N VAL A 84 -7.64 -0.47 5.42
CA VAL A 84 -6.92 -1.75 5.49
C VAL A 84 -7.90 -2.90 5.25
N LEU A 85 -7.46 -3.88 4.46
CA LEU A 85 -8.21 -5.07 4.02
C LEU A 85 -7.55 -6.37 4.51
N VAL A 86 -6.21 -6.39 4.55
CA VAL A 86 -5.40 -7.48 5.12
C VAL A 86 -4.33 -6.86 6.02
N ASP A 87 -4.11 -7.42 7.21
CA ASP A 87 -3.17 -6.95 8.22
C ASP A 87 -2.51 -8.13 8.94
N VAL A 88 -1.38 -8.60 8.42
CA VAL A 88 -0.61 -9.71 8.99
C VAL A 88 0.62 -9.14 9.66
N ASP A 89 0.61 -9.07 10.99
CA ASP A 89 1.74 -8.59 11.81
C ASP A 89 2.27 -7.20 11.35
N SER A 90 1.43 -6.35 10.76
CA SER A 90 1.90 -5.24 9.92
C SER A 90 2.50 -4.07 10.69
N GLU A 91 2.22 -3.98 11.99
CA GLU A 91 2.80 -3.02 12.94
C GLU A 91 4.16 -3.48 13.53
N ILE A 92 4.60 -4.71 13.24
CA ILE A 92 5.94 -5.18 13.61
C ILE A 92 6.96 -4.62 12.62
N ALA A 93 7.96 -3.89 13.15
CA ALA A 93 9.04 -3.34 12.36
C ALA A 93 10.11 -4.40 12.04
N TYR A 94 10.57 -4.41 10.79
CA TYR A 94 11.68 -5.24 10.31
C TYR A 94 12.65 -4.39 9.46
N PRO A 95 13.87 -4.89 9.20
CA PRO A 95 14.73 -4.32 8.17
C PRO A 95 14.01 -4.33 6.81
N PRO A 96 13.78 -3.16 6.18
CA PRO A 96 13.02 -3.06 4.92
C PRO A 96 13.91 -3.26 3.68
N ALA A 97 15.23 -3.34 3.88
CA ALA A 97 16.24 -3.24 2.84
C ALA A 97 15.96 -2.05 1.90
N SER A 98 16.20 -2.20 0.59
CA SER A 98 15.99 -1.14 -0.41
C SER A 98 14.58 -0.57 -0.55
N MET A 99 13.56 -1.04 0.19
CA MET A 99 12.28 -0.30 0.30
C MET A 99 12.45 1.05 1.01
N THR A 100 13.51 1.24 1.83
CA THR A 100 13.91 2.54 2.39
C THR A 100 13.98 3.66 1.35
N LYS A 101 14.40 3.33 0.12
CA LYS A 101 14.54 4.30 -0.97
C LYS A 101 13.25 5.01 -1.33
N MET A 102 12.08 4.46 -1.00
CA MET A 102 10.80 5.16 -1.21
C MET A 102 10.69 6.45 -0.38
N MET A 103 11.40 6.57 0.74
CA MET A 103 11.47 7.82 1.50
C MET A 103 12.37 8.84 0.80
N THR A 104 13.50 8.39 0.24
CA THR A 104 14.36 9.22 -0.62
C THR A 104 13.63 9.66 -1.88
N GLU A 105 12.85 8.77 -2.50
CA GLU A 105 11.97 9.03 -3.65
C GLU A 105 10.93 10.11 -3.30
N TYR A 106 10.20 9.95 -2.18
CA TYR A 106 9.22 10.93 -1.69
C TYR A 106 9.86 12.31 -1.46
N ILE A 107 11.00 12.38 -0.76
CA ILE A 107 11.69 13.66 -0.48
C ILE A 107 12.20 14.32 -1.76
N VAL A 108 12.74 13.56 -2.74
CA VAL A 108 13.15 14.13 -4.03
C VAL A 108 11.96 14.70 -4.78
N MET A 109 10.83 13.97 -4.86
CA MET A 109 9.62 14.46 -5.53
C MET A 109 9.00 15.66 -4.81
N GLU A 110 9.03 15.70 -3.47
CA GLU A 110 8.56 16.84 -2.68
C GLU A 110 9.38 18.10 -2.96
N LYS A 111 10.72 17.99 -2.96
CA LYS A 111 11.61 19.09 -3.33
C LYS A 111 11.37 19.58 -4.76
N VAL A 112 11.15 18.68 -5.72
CA VAL A 112 10.84 19.06 -7.10
C VAL A 112 9.47 19.77 -7.21
N LYS A 113 8.43 19.24 -6.57
CA LYS A 113 7.08 19.84 -6.54
C LYS A 113 7.08 21.23 -5.91
N ASN A 114 7.89 21.44 -4.88
CA ASN A 114 8.08 22.74 -4.23
C ASN A 114 9.01 23.70 -5.01
N LYS A 115 9.66 23.23 -6.09
CA LYS A 115 10.68 23.96 -6.88
C LYS A 115 11.94 24.30 -6.08
N GLU A 116 12.23 23.51 -5.05
CA GLU A 116 13.48 23.53 -4.28
C GLU A 116 14.59 22.69 -4.95
N LEU A 117 14.23 21.90 -5.97
CA LEU A 117 15.09 21.06 -6.80
C LEU A 117 14.47 20.97 -8.21
N SER A 118 15.29 20.75 -9.23
CA SER A 118 14.85 20.40 -10.58
C SER A 118 15.30 19.00 -10.96
N PHE A 119 14.48 18.28 -11.75
CA PHE A 119 14.90 17.03 -12.37
C PHE A 119 16.08 17.20 -13.35
N ASP A 120 16.34 18.44 -13.81
CA ASP A 120 17.44 18.77 -14.72
C ASP A 120 18.73 19.25 -14.02
N ASP A 121 18.73 19.41 -12.69
CA ASP A 121 19.90 19.87 -11.93
C ASP A 121 21.05 18.85 -11.95
N GLU A 122 22.29 19.33 -11.99
CA GLU A 122 23.49 18.48 -11.90
C GLU A 122 23.82 18.10 -10.46
N VAL A 123 23.82 16.80 -10.18
CA VAL A 123 24.36 16.21 -8.96
C VAL A 123 25.82 15.82 -9.19
N VAL A 124 26.71 16.31 -8.32
CA VAL A 124 28.13 15.89 -8.28
C VAL A 124 28.29 14.76 -7.27
N THR A 125 28.82 13.63 -7.73
CA THR A 125 29.10 12.45 -6.90
C THR A 125 30.26 12.73 -5.94
N LYS A 126 30.05 12.53 -4.63
CA LYS A 126 31.09 12.64 -3.57
C LYS A 126 31.65 11.26 -3.20
N LYS A 127 32.75 11.23 -2.44
CA LYS A 127 33.39 10.00 -1.94
C LYS A 127 32.40 8.95 -1.45
N ASN A 128 31.50 9.28 -0.53
CA ASN A 128 30.54 8.35 0.10
C ASN A 128 29.74 7.54 -0.95
N ALA A 129 29.05 8.26 -1.84
CA ALA A 129 28.30 7.66 -2.94
C ALA A 129 29.18 6.74 -3.81
N SER A 130 30.39 7.18 -4.19
CA SER A 130 31.30 6.39 -5.05
C SER A 130 31.84 5.11 -4.39
N VAL A 131 31.95 5.08 -3.06
CA VAL A 131 32.41 3.89 -2.31
C VAL A 131 31.26 3.03 -1.75
N THR A 132 30.01 3.39 -2.02
CA THR A 132 28.86 2.62 -1.54
C THR A 132 28.70 1.30 -2.31
N GLU A 133 28.49 0.22 -1.57
CA GLU A 133 28.39 -1.14 -2.10
C GLU A 133 26.94 -1.56 -2.37
N GLY A 134 26.73 -2.80 -2.83
CA GLY A 134 25.42 -3.36 -3.16
C GLY A 134 25.00 -3.12 -4.61
N SER A 135 23.70 -2.89 -4.84
CA SER A 135 23.17 -2.52 -6.17
C SER A 135 23.64 -1.11 -6.52
N ARG A 136 24.27 -0.91 -7.68
CA ARG A 136 24.91 0.37 -8.04
C ARG A 136 25.04 0.56 -9.56
N ILE A 137 25.22 1.80 -9.98
CA ILE A 137 25.51 2.18 -11.39
C ILE A 137 26.99 2.54 -11.62
N PHE A 138 27.81 2.38 -10.58
CA PHE A 138 29.25 2.63 -10.58
C PHE A 138 29.58 4.10 -10.88
N LEU A 139 29.04 5.00 -10.08
CA LEU A 139 29.45 6.42 -10.05
C LEU A 139 30.89 6.56 -9.50
N ALA A 140 31.73 7.34 -10.17
CA ALA A 140 33.03 7.75 -9.64
C ALA A 140 32.92 9.08 -8.87
N GLU A 141 33.81 9.34 -7.90
CA GLU A 141 33.88 10.66 -7.27
C GLU A 141 34.21 11.74 -8.31
N GLY A 142 33.39 12.79 -8.36
CA GLY A 142 33.40 13.81 -9.41
C GLY A 142 32.48 13.55 -10.61
N ASP A 143 31.89 12.35 -10.77
CA ASP A 143 30.89 12.10 -11.83
C ASP A 143 29.69 13.04 -11.66
N LYS A 144 29.26 13.66 -12.76
CA LYS A 144 28.08 14.52 -12.86
C LYS A 144 26.94 13.83 -13.58
N HIS A 145 25.75 13.84 -12.99
CA HIS A 145 24.52 13.30 -13.59
C HIS A 145 23.30 14.14 -13.19
N LYS A 146 22.23 14.11 -14.00
CA LYS A 146 21.00 14.83 -13.63
C LYS A 146 20.27 14.13 -12.49
N VAL A 147 19.55 14.91 -11.68
CA VAL A 147 18.59 14.40 -10.68
C VAL A 147 17.66 13.34 -11.31
N ARG A 148 17.15 13.57 -12.53
CA ARG A 148 16.30 12.61 -13.27
C ARG A 148 16.97 11.25 -13.48
N ASP A 149 18.22 11.23 -13.94
CA ASP A 149 18.91 9.99 -14.31
C ASP A 149 19.22 9.16 -13.04
N LEU A 150 19.67 9.85 -11.98
CA LEU A 150 19.91 9.24 -10.67
C LEU A 150 18.62 8.74 -10.03
N TYR A 151 17.51 9.47 -10.17
CA TYR A 151 16.20 9.06 -9.67
C TYR A 151 15.70 7.79 -10.39
N ILE A 152 15.84 7.70 -11.72
CA ILE A 152 15.49 6.50 -12.48
C ILE A 152 16.36 5.31 -12.02
N ALA A 153 17.68 5.50 -11.88
CA ALA A 153 18.58 4.46 -11.40
C ALA A 153 18.27 3.98 -9.97
N MET A 154 17.89 4.91 -9.08
CA MET A 154 17.42 4.62 -7.73
C MET A 154 16.11 3.81 -7.76
N ALA A 155 15.10 4.27 -8.50
CA ALA A 155 13.78 3.66 -8.54
C ALA A 155 13.84 2.25 -9.16
N ILE A 156 14.28 2.12 -10.41
CA ILE A 156 14.20 0.86 -11.17
C ILE A 156 15.36 -0.10 -10.82
N GLY A 157 16.58 0.44 -10.74
CA GLY A 157 17.81 -0.33 -10.52
C GLY A 157 18.17 -0.53 -9.05
N SER A 158 17.55 0.22 -8.14
CA SER A 158 17.89 0.22 -6.72
C SER A 158 19.32 0.67 -6.42
N ALA A 159 19.86 1.55 -7.27
CA ALA A 159 21.24 2.03 -7.23
C ALA A 159 21.54 2.85 -5.95
N ASN A 160 22.34 2.26 -5.05
CA ASN A 160 22.72 2.83 -3.76
C ASN A 160 23.58 4.09 -3.93
N ASP A 161 24.54 4.06 -4.86
CA ASP A 161 25.39 5.20 -5.22
C ASP A 161 24.58 6.40 -5.70
N ALA A 162 23.56 6.18 -6.55
CA ALA A 162 22.63 7.22 -6.97
C ALA A 162 21.78 7.78 -5.80
N THR A 163 21.28 6.90 -4.92
CA THR A 163 20.52 7.30 -3.73
C THR A 163 21.34 8.17 -2.79
N VAL A 164 22.59 7.79 -2.49
CA VAL A 164 23.49 8.56 -1.63
C VAL A 164 23.85 9.89 -2.29
N ALA A 165 24.15 9.91 -3.59
CA ALA A 165 24.46 11.15 -4.31
C ALA A 165 23.28 12.16 -4.26
N LEU A 166 22.04 11.70 -4.43
CA LEU A 166 20.83 12.53 -4.26
C LEU A 166 20.67 13.04 -2.82
N ALA A 167 20.84 12.17 -1.83
CA ALA A 167 20.76 12.52 -0.41
C ALA A 167 21.79 13.59 -0.02
N GLU A 168 23.05 13.41 -0.44
CA GLU A 168 24.16 14.33 -0.18
C GLU A 168 24.09 15.62 -0.99
N HIS A 169 23.31 15.67 -2.08
CA HIS A 169 22.99 16.89 -2.80
C HIS A 169 21.92 17.71 -2.05
N ILE A 170 20.81 17.07 -1.66
CA ILE A 170 19.66 17.73 -1.01
C ILE A 170 19.99 18.25 0.40
N ALA A 171 20.76 17.50 1.19
CA ALA A 171 21.04 17.85 2.59
C ALA A 171 22.53 18.11 2.88
N GLY A 172 23.38 18.21 1.85
CA GLY A 172 24.83 18.40 1.98
C GLY A 172 25.61 17.15 2.45
N SER A 173 24.99 16.29 3.27
CA SER A 173 25.51 14.97 3.67
C SER A 173 24.37 13.98 3.92
N GLU A 174 24.68 12.67 3.87
CA GLU A 174 23.69 11.63 4.13
C GLU A 174 23.17 11.66 5.57
N ALA A 175 24.02 12.04 6.54
CA ALA A 175 23.63 12.14 7.95
C ALA A 175 22.55 13.21 8.20
N GLU A 176 22.62 14.35 7.51
CA GLU A 176 21.57 15.37 7.56
C GLU A 176 20.31 14.93 6.77
N PHE A 177 20.49 14.21 5.65
CA PHE A 177 19.36 13.63 4.91
C PHE A 177 18.58 12.61 5.77
N VAL A 178 19.28 11.78 6.54
CA VAL A 178 18.67 10.82 7.47
C VAL A 178 17.83 11.52 8.55
N LYS A 179 18.17 12.73 8.99
CA LYS A 179 17.28 13.53 9.87
C LYS A 179 15.99 13.90 9.14
N MET A 180 16.10 14.42 7.91
CA MET A 180 14.95 14.77 7.06
C MET A 180 14.04 13.57 6.76
N MET A 181 14.60 12.37 6.59
CA MET A 181 13.84 11.11 6.46
C MET A 181 13.07 10.76 7.75
N ASN A 182 13.71 10.86 8.91
CA ASN A 182 13.07 10.59 10.21
C ASN A 182 12.04 11.67 10.61
N GLU A 183 12.22 12.93 10.19
CA GLU A 183 11.25 14.00 10.36
C GLU A 183 10.05 13.82 9.42
N THR A 184 10.28 13.42 8.18
CA THR A 184 9.21 13.09 7.23
C THR A 184 8.43 11.85 7.67
N ALA A 185 9.09 10.83 8.22
CA ALA A 185 8.41 9.69 8.85
C ALA A 185 7.42 10.13 9.95
N LYS A 186 7.86 11.02 10.87
CA LYS A 186 6.99 11.59 11.91
C LYS A 186 5.80 12.35 11.32
N ARG A 187 6.04 13.20 10.30
CA ARG A 187 5.00 13.95 9.57
C ARG A 187 3.98 13.04 8.88
N LEU A 188 4.41 11.90 8.35
CA LEU A 188 3.54 10.90 7.71
C LEU A 188 2.92 9.89 8.70
N GLY A 189 3.08 10.07 10.01
CA GLY A 189 2.51 9.18 11.04
C GLY A 189 3.15 7.78 11.07
N MET A 190 4.40 7.66 10.60
CA MET A 190 5.15 6.41 10.54
C MET A 190 5.86 6.15 11.87
N THR A 191 5.09 5.68 12.85
CA THR A 191 5.50 5.53 14.27
C THR A 191 6.30 4.27 14.59
N LYS A 192 6.52 3.40 13.60
CA LYS A 192 7.32 2.16 13.68
C LYS A 192 8.55 2.23 12.78
N THR A 193 8.91 3.43 12.33
CA THR A 193 9.97 3.68 11.35
C THR A 193 11.14 4.43 11.98
N HIS A 194 12.35 3.96 11.68
CA HIS A 194 13.59 4.69 11.96
C HIS A 194 14.60 4.45 10.83
N TYR A 195 15.19 5.52 10.30
CA TYR A 195 16.22 5.47 9.27
C TYR A 195 17.61 5.73 9.85
N ILE A 196 18.59 4.94 9.41
CA ILE A 196 20.02 5.15 9.72
C ILE A 196 20.87 5.49 8.47
N ASN A 197 20.33 5.27 7.26
CA ASN A 197 20.92 5.64 5.98
C ASN A 197 19.83 5.83 4.90
N SER A 198 20.20 6.42 3.77
CA SER A 198 19.30 6.72 2.65
C SER A 198 18.92 5.50 1.80
N THR A 199 19.72 4.42 1.87
CA THR A 199 19.66 3.30 0.93
C THR A 199 18.86 2.10 1.44
N GLY A 200 18.75 1.92 2.75
CA GLY A 200 18.37 0.65 3.36
C GLY A 200 19.44 -0.43 3.18
N LEU A 201 20.72 -0.03 3.27
CA LEU A 201 21.82 -0.98 3.51
C LEU A 201 21.84 -1.36 4.99
N ASP A 202 22.24 -2.59 5.30
CA ASP A 202 22.51 -3.00 6.67
C ASP A 202 23.73 -2.20 7.22
N TRP A 203 23.77 -1.86 8.51
CA TRP A 203 24.84 -1.03 9.13
C TRP A 203 26.24 -1.61 8.86
N ALA A 204 26.35 -2.93 8.88
CA ALA A 204 27.58 -3.66 8.63
C ALA A 204 28.11 -3.53 7.19
N SER A 205 27.26 -3.11 6.24
CA SER A 205 27.53 -3.02 4.79
C SER A 205 27.68 -1.58 4.27
N MET A 206 27.44 -0.55 5.09
CA MET A 206 27.73 0.83 4.74
C MET A 206 29.25 1.10 4.64
N PRO A 207 29.71 2.10 3.86
CA PRO A 207 31.11 2.54 3.88
C PRO A 207 31.60 2.88 5.29
N LYS A 208 32.77 2.36 5.70
CA LYS A 208 33.27 2.46 7.09
C LYS A 208 33.35 3.89 7.61
N ASP A 209 33.85 4.81 6.78
CA ASP A 209 34.06 6.22 7.13
C ASP A 209 32.75 7.02 7.28
N PHE A 210 31.62 6.46 6.81
CA PHE A 210 30.32 7.12 6.72
C PHE A 210 29.21 6.40 7.51
N ARG A 211 29.56 5.40 8.33
CA ARG A 211 28.61 4.72 9.24
C ARG A 211 28.18 5.66 10.37
N PRO A 212 26.91 5.63 10.80
CA PRO A 212 26.51 6.21 12.07
C PRO A 212 27.22 5.49 13.23
N ALA A 213 27.57 6.23 14.28
CA ALA A 213 28.29 5.67 15.43
C ALA A 213 27.46 4.63 16.22
N GLU A 214 26.14 4.77 16.20
CA GLU A 214 25.21 3.79 16.75
C GLU A 214 25.05 2.60 15.81
N LYS A 215 25.15 1.38 16.36
CA LYS A 215 24.97 0.12 15.63
C LYS A 215 23.50 -0.29 15.58
N ALA A 216 22.68 0.56 14.98
CA ALA A 216 21.26 0.31 14.72
C ALA A 216 21.03 0.04 13.23
N GLU A 217 19.98 -0.70 12.92
CA GLU A 217 19.54 -0.94 11.54
C GLU A 217 18.39 0.00 11.15
N THR A 218 18.21 0.22 9.84
CA THR A 218 17.00 0.89 9.36
C THR A 218 15.81 -0.05 9.54
N MET A 219 14.74 0.43 10.16
CA MET A 219 13.56 -0.36 10.52
C MET A 219 12.29 0.30 10.01
N MET A 220 11.37 -0.47 9.46
CA MET A 220 10.02 -0.03 9.09
C MET A 220 9.01 -1.15 9.35
N SER A 221 7.77 -0.81 9.73
CA SER A 221 6.66 -1.76 9.73
C SER A 221 5.99 -1.81 8.36
N ALA A 222 5.30 -2.91 8.03
CA ALA A 222 4.59 -3.02 6.76
C ALA A 222 3.47 -1.97 6.63
N MET A 223 2.81 -1.62 7.75
CA MET A 223 1.84 -0.53 7.82
C MET A 223 2.47 0.83 7.52
N ASP A 224 3.65 1.12 8.06
CA ASP A 224 4.37 2.37 7.78
C ASP A 224 4.85 2.46 6.32
N VAL A 225 5.31 1.35 5.74
CA VAL A 225 5.59 1.27 4.30
C VAL A 225 4.33 1.59 3.49
N ALA A 226 3.16 1.08 3.89
CA ALA A 226 1.90 1.40 3.21
C ALA A 226 1.47 2.87 3.38
N LYS A 227 1.70 3.50 4.54
CA LYS A 227 1.51 4.95 4.75
C LYS A 227 2.39 5.77 3.79
N LEU A 228 3.67 5.40 3.65
CA LEU A 228 4.62 6.06 2.75
C LEU A 228 4.21 5.90 1.28
N VAL A 229 3.84 4.69 0.86
CA VAL A 229 3.29 4.45 -0.49
C VAL A 229 2.02 5.28 -0.72
N ARG A 230 1.13 5.36 0.28
CA ARG A 230 -0.10 6.16 0.18
C ARG A 230 0.19 7.66 0.09
N ALA A 231 1.25 8.15 0.72
CA ALA A 231 1.73 9.52 0.56
C ALA A 231 2.26 9.73 -0.87
N ILE A 232 3.19 8.90 -1.35
CA ILE A 232 3.71 8.93 -2.74
C ILE A 232 2.58 8.95 -3.77
N VAL A 233 1.62 8.03 -3.65
CA VAL A 233 0.50 7.87 -4.60
C VAL A 233 -0.41 9.10 -4.67
N ASN A 234 -0.65 9.77 -3.54
CA ASN A 234 -1.61 10.89 -3.44
C ASN A 234 -0.93 12.26 -3.63
N ASP A 235 0.28 12.43 -3.10
CA ASP A 235 1.04 13.67 -3.19
C ASP A 235 1.80 13.78 -4.51
N HIS A 236 2.25 12.66 -5.07
CA HIS A 236 3.19 12.58 -6.19
C HIS A 236 2.80 11.52 -7.25
N PRO A 237 1.60 11.57 -7.86
CA PRO A 237 1.15 10.60 -8.87
C PRO A 237 2.10 10.44 -10.08
N GLU A 238 2.95 11.44 -10.33
CA GLU A 238 4.07 11.41 -11.27
C GLU A 238 5.12 10.30 -10.98
N PHE A 239 5.13 9.69 -9.78
CA PHE A 239 5.99 8.54 -9.45
C PHE A 239 5.94 7.45 -10.53
N SER A 240 4.74 7.27 -11.11
CA SER A 240 4.44 6.22 -12.08
C SER A 240 5.08 6.46 -13.46
N GLU A 241 5.57 7.66 -13.77
CA GLU A 241 6.42 7.91 -14.94
C GLU A 241 7.76 7.17 -14.82
N PHE A 242 8.27 7.05 -13.60
CA PHE A 242 9.58 6.46 -13.31
C PHE A 242 9.48 4.96 -12.99
N THR A 243 8.55 4.57 -12.12
CA THR A 243 8.48 3.17 -11.63
C THR A 243 8.01 2.18 -12.69
N LYS A 244 7.29 2.64 -13.74
CA LYS A 244 6.89 1.83 -14.91
C LYS A 244 8.02 1.54 -15.89
N ILE A 245 9.15 2.26 -15.84
CA ILE A 245 10.25 2.09 -16.81
C ILE A 245 10.84 0.68 -16.67
N GLN A 246 10.69 -0.17 -17.69
CA GLN A 246 11.15 -1.56 -17.66
C GLN A 246 12.68 -1.68 -17.70
N SER A 247 13.34 -0.82 -18.47
CA SER A 247 14.80 -0.68 -18.46
C SER A 247 15.26 0.71 -18.90
N TYR A 248 16.45 1.13 -18.46
CA TYR A 248 17.00 2.46 -18.74
C TYR A 248 18.50 2.39 -19.06
N LYS A 249 18.93 3.02 -20.16
CA LYS A 249 20.35 3.15 -20.52
C LYS A 249 20.90 4.41 -19.83
N PHE A 250 21.56 4.25 -18.68
CA PHE A 250 21.97 5.36 -17.82
C PHE A 250 23.11 6.22 -18.40
N ARG A 251 24.05 5.62 -19.15
CA ARG A 251 25.06 6.36 -19.94
C ARG A 251 25.19 5.78 -21.33
N GLU A 252 25.62 6.59 -22.30
CA GLU A 252 25.90 6.09 -23.65
C GLU A 252 26.97 4.99 -23.70
N ARG A 253 27.93 5.01 -22.77
CA ARG A 253 28.98 3.98 -22.62
C ARG A 253 28.50 2.64 -22.03
N ASP A 254 27.32 2.62 -21.42
CA ASP A 254 26.85 1.44 -20.68
C ASP A 254 26.32 0.38 -21.68
N LYS A 255 26.99 -0.79 -21.72
CA LYS A 255 26.71 -1.88 -22.68
C LYS A 255 25.37 -2.58 -22.48
N THR A 256 24.78 -2.44 -21.30
CA THR A 256 23.51 -3.06 -20.90
C THR A 256 22.71 -2.04 -20.11
N PRO A 257 21.40 -1.87 -20.40
CA PRO A 257 20.56 -0.98 -19.60
C PRO A 257 20.35 -1.54 -18.19
N ILE A 258 20.07 -0.65 -17.25
CA ILE A 258 19.54 -1.00 -15.93
C ILE A 258 18.18 -1.67 -16.16
N SER A 259 18.00 -2.92 -15.73
CA SER A 259 16.68 -3.57 -15.70
C SER A 259 15.94 -3.18 -14.43
N ASN A 260 14.63 -2.93 -14.54
CA ASN A 260 13.78 -2.76 -13.37
C ASN A 260 13.73 -4.05 -12.54
N LEU A 261 13.88 -3.94 -11.22
CA LEU A 261 13.83 -5.08 -10.29
C LEU A 261 12.38 -5.51 -9.94
N ASN A 262 11.39 -4.67 -10.22
CA ASN A 262 9.97 -5.01 -10.13
C ASN A 262 9.55 -5.87 -11.33
N TRP A 263 9.39 -7.17 -11.09
CA TRP A 263 8.95 -8.12 -12.13
C TRP A 263 7.44 -8.06 -12.41
N MET A 264 6.64 -7.43 -11.55
CA MET A 264 5.18 -7.43 -11.68
C MET A 264 4.60 -6.32 -12.54
N LEU A 265 5.41 -5.41 -13.10
CA LEU A 265 4.91 -4.35 -13.98
C LEU A 265 4.03 -4.90 -15.11
N GLU A 266 2.90 -4.27 -15.39
CA GLU A 266 1.98 -4.74 -16.43
C GLU A 266 2.65 -4.85 -17.82
N ALA A 267 3.57 -3.94 -18.14
CA ALA A 267 4.36 -3.97 -19.36
C ALA A 267 5.23 -5.24 -19.54
N ASN A 268 5.46 -6.01 -18.47
CA ASN A 268 6.17 -7.29 -18.53
C ASN A 268 5.32 -8.46 -19.07
N LYS A 269 4.03 -8.25 -19.34
CA LYS A 269 3.08 -9.32 -19.72
C LYS A 269 3.50 -10.15 -20.96
N ASP A 270 4.23 -9.55 -21.89
CA ASP A 270 4.73 -10.23 -23.10
C ASP A 270 6.20 -10.66 -22.98
N VAL A 271 6.89 -10.26 -21.90
CA VAL A 271 8.32 -10.54 -21.69
C VAL A 271 8.48 -11.96 -21.13
N VAL A 272 9.06 -12.87 -21.92
CA VAL A 272 9.12 -14.33 -21.65
C VAL A 272 9.52 -14.69 -20.20
N ASN A 273 10.51 -13.99 -19.63
CA ASN A 273 11.04 -14.29 -18.29
C ASN A 273 10.22 -13.66 -17.14
N PHE A 274 9.36 -12.66 -17.42
CA PHE A 274 8.63 -11.88 -16.41
C PHE A 274 7.11 -12.00 -16.53
N LYS A 275 6.57 -12.50 -17.65
CA LYS A 275 5.12 -12.65 -17.88
C LYS A 275 4.35 -13.46 -16.82
N ARG A 276 5.05 -14.33 -16.06
CA ARG A 276 4.46 -15.08 -14.93
C ARG A 276 4.26 -14.25 -13.66
N TYR A 277 4.84 -13.05 -13.62
CA TYR A 277 4.77 -12.10 -12.51
C TYR A 277 4.00 -10.82 -12.88
N ALA A 278 4.01 -10.45 -14.16
CA ALA A 278 3.31 -9.29 -14.69
C ALA A 278 1.83 -9.24 -14.24
N TYR A 279 1.42 -8.10 -13.68
CA TYR A 279 0.14 -7.96 -12.99
C TYR A 279 -0.63 -6.77 -13.56
N GLN A 280 -1.83 -7.01 -14.10
CA GLN A 280 -2.67 -5.97 -14.70
C GLN A 280 -2.91 -4.81 -13.71
N GLY A 281 -2.66 -3.58 -14.16
CA GLY A 281 -2.79 -2.36 -13.38
C GLY A 281 -1.61 -2.02 -12.47
N LEU A 282 -0.57 -2.87 -12.36
CA LEU A 282 0.56 -2.64 -11.45
C LEU A 282 1.61 -1.70 -12.05
N ASP A 283 1.83 -0.58 -11.36
CA ASP A 283 2.69 0.51 -11.83
C ASP A 283 3.89 0.84 -10.93
N GLY A 284 4.01 0.21 -9.76
CA GLY A 284 5.21 0.33 -8.94
C GLY A 284 5.17 -0.55 -7.68
N MET A 285 6.09 -0.39 -6.73
CA MET A 285 7.25 0.53 -6.76
C MET A 285 8.55 -0.22 -6.48
N LYS A 286 8.76 -0.69 -5.24
CA LYS A 286 10.10 -0.94 -4.72
C LYS A 286 10.31 -2.32 -4.13
N THR A 287 11.40 -2.98 -4.54
CA THR A 287 11.86 -4.26 -4.00
C THR A 287 12.95 -4.08 -2.96
N GLY A 288 12.90 -4.85 -1.88
CA GLY A 288 13.97 -5.02 -0.89
C GLY A 288 14.57 -6.43 -0.90
N PHE A 289 15.86 -6.52 -0.58
CA PHE A 289 16.53 -7.75 -0.11
C PHE A 289 17.84 -7.38 0.60
N THR A 290 18.02 -7.93 1.81
CA THR A 290 19.31 -8.20 2.49
C THR A 290 19.13 -9.49 3.29
N ASP A 291 20.21 -10.09 3.81
CA ASP A 291 20.11 -11.38 4.52
C ASP A 291 19.26 -11.27 5.81
N ILE A 292 19.28 -10.12 6.49
CA ILE A 292 18.43 -9.88 7.66
C ILE A 292 16.98 -9.55 7.28
N ALA A 293 16.76 -8.79 6.19
CA ALA A 293 15.42 -8.43 5.69
C ALA A 293 14.68 -9.61 5.06
N GLN A 294 15.42 -10.53 4.43
CA GLN A 294 14.89 -11.49 3.44
C GLN A 294 14.17 -10.74 2.29
N TYR A 295 13.29 -11.40 1.52
CA TYR A 295 12.73 -10.81 0.30
C TYR A 295 11.50 -9.95 0.57
N CYS A 296 11.61 -8.64 0.32
CA CYS A 296 10.54 -7.66 0.55
C CYS A 296 10.07 -7.00 -0.76
N PHE A 297 8.81 -6.56 -0.82
CA PHE A 297 8.27 -5.76 -1.92
C PHE A 297 7.13 -4.85 -1.46
N ALA A 298 7.11 -3.63 -1.99
CA ALA A 298 5.98 -2.72 -1.91
C ALA A 298 5.42 -2.50 -3.33
N GLY A 299 4.22 -3.02 -3.56
CA GLY A 299 3.49 -2.96 -4.82
C GLY A 299 2.28 -2.03 -4.74
N THR A 300 1.95 -1.35 -5.84
CA THR A 300 0.64 -0.70 -6.00
C THR A 300 0.09 -0.93 -7.40
N ALA A 301 -1.22 -1.17 -7.48
CA ALA A 301 -1.94 -1.43 -8.71
C ALA A 301 -3.31 -0.74 -8.71
N VAL A 302 -3.81 -0.39 -9.88
CA VAL A 302 -5.12 0.27 -10.07
C VAL A 302 -5.99 -0.48 -11.07
N ARG A 303 -7.26 -0.73 -10.71
CA ARG A 303 -8.32 -1.29 -11.57
C ARG A 303 -9.66 -0.71 -11.15
N ASP A 304 -10.56 -0.46 -12.10
CA ASP A 304 -11.95 -0.06 -11.83
C ASP A 304 -12.08 1.12 -10.83
N ASN A 305 -11.20 2.12 -10.97
CA ASN A 305 -11.01 3.28 -10.07
C ASN A 305 -10.60 2.96 -8.61
N MET A 306 -10.43 1.69 -8.22
CA MET A 306 -9.82 1.29 -6.95
C MET A 306 -8.30 1.16 -7.11
N ARG A 307 -7.52 1.82 -6.26
CA ARG A 307 -6.07 1.60 -6.16
C ARG A 307 -5.73 0.86 -4.88
N LEU A 308 -5.05 -0.27 -5.02
CA LEU A 308 -4.55 -1.07 -3.91
C LEU A 308 -3.05 -0.85 -3.70
N ILE A 309 -2.64 -0.94 -2.45
CA ILE A 309 -1.28 -0.89 -1.95
C ILE A 309 -1.05 -2.20 -1.21
N SER A 310 -0.04 -2.96 -1.61
CA SER A 310 0.35 -4.22 -0.98
C SER A 310 1.81 -4.13 -0.54
N VAL A 311 2.08 -4.51 0.70
CA VAL A 311 3.44 -4.64 1.23
C VAL A 311 3.64 -6.07 1.71
N VAL A 312 4.75 -6.68 1.31
CA VAL A 312 5.20 -8.01 1.72
C VAL A 312 6.60 -7.88 2.31
N MET A 313 6.79 -8.35 3.55
CA MET A 313 8.09 -8.35 4.22
C MET A 313 8.55 -9.77 4.56
N GLY A 314 9.81 -10.06 4.22
CA GLY A 314 10.48 -11.31 4.58
C GLY A 314 9.90 -12.59 3.98
N ALA A 315 9.56 -12.57 2.68
CA ALA A 315 9.24 -13.79 1.94
C ALA A 315 10.49 -14.65 1.70
N ALA A 316 10.30 -15.95 1.46
CA ALA A 316 11.39 -16.94 1.42
C ALA A 316 12.33 -16.85 0.20
N ASN A 317 11.89 -16.28 -0.94
CA ASN A 317 12.73 -16.15 -2.14
C ASN A 317 12.30 -14.99 -3.06
N LYS A 318 13.11 -14.70 -4.09
CA LYS A 318 12.94 -13.59 -5.04
C LYS A 318 11.64 -13.65 -5.86
N GLY A 319 11.12 -14.84 -6.13
CA GLY A 319 9.82 -15.06 -6.77
C GLY A 319 8.67 -14.93 -5.76
N ALA A 320 8.80 -15.61 -4.62
CA ALA A 320 7.78 -15.68 -3.57
C ALA A 320 7.23 -14.30 -3.18
N ARG A 321 8.06 -13.26 -3.00
CA ARG A 321 7.57 -11.91 -2.67
C ARG A 321 6.50 -11.37 -3.66
N PHE A 322 6.62 -11.73 -4.94
CA PHE A 322 5.69 -11.32 -5.99
C PHE A 322 4.46 -12.25 -6.04
N GLU A 323 4.65 -13.54 -5.78
CA GLU A 323 3.56 -14.52 -5.64
C GLU A 323 2.65 -14.18 -4.43
N GLU A 324 3.23 -13.85 -3.27
CA GLU A 324 2.50 -13.36 -2.09
C GLU A 324 1.79 -12.01 -2.34
N THR A 325 2.43 -11.10 -3.08
CA THR A 325 1.82 -9.82 -3.47
C THR A 325 0.63 -10.03 -4.40
N ALA A 326 0.72 -10.99 -5.33
CA ALA A 326 -0.39 -11.33 -6.22
C ALA A 326 -1.59 -11.90 -5.45
N LYS A 327 -1.38 -12.76 -4.43
CA LYS A 327 -2.45 -13.25 -3.54
C LYS A 327 -3.19 -12.09 -2.85
N LEU A 328 -2.44 -11.13 -2.30
CA LEU A 328 -3.00 -9.94 -1.63
C LEU A 328 -3.80 -9.06 -2.60
N LEU A 329 -3.21 -8.69 -3.74
CA LEU A 329 -3.88 -7.82 -4.72
C LEU A 329 -5.11 -8.51 -5.34
N ASN A 330 -5.06 -9.82 -5.61
CA ASN A 330 -6.20 -10.60 -6.08
C ASN A 330 -7.35 -10.55 -5.07
N HIS A 331 -7.08 -10.89 -3.80
CA HIS A 331 -8.11 -10.85 -2.76
C HIS A 331 -8.81 -9.48 -2.71
N GLY A 332 -8.04 -8.39 -2.78
CA GLY A 332 -8.59 -7.02 -2.85
C GLY A 332 -9.49 -6.79 -4.07
N PHE A 333 -9.00 -7.01 -5.29
CA PHE A 333 -9.76 -6.74 -6.53
C PHE A 333 -10.93 -7.71 -6.78
N GLU A 334 -10.91 -8.90 -6.18
CA GLU A 334 -11.98 -9.90 -6.28
C GLU A 334 -13.13 -9.59 -5.31
N HIS A 335 -12.83 -9.17 -4.07
CA HIS A 335 -13.81 -9.09 -2.98
C HIS A 335 -14.30 -7.67 -2.68
N PHE A 336 -13.60 -6.63 -3.14
CA PHE A 336 -13.90 -5.23 -2.82
C PHE A 336 -14.03 -4.32 -4.05
N GLU A 337 -14.65 -3.16 -3.84
CA GLU A 337 -14.67 -2.03 -4.77
C GLU A 337 -14.78 -0.69 -4.00
N VAL A 338 -14.55 0.44 -4.68
CA VAL A 338 -14.74 1.77 -4.10
C VAL A 338 -16.05 2.38 -4.62
N LYS A 339 -16.98 2.68 -3.70
CA LYS A 339 -18.20 3.45 -4.01
C LYS A 339 -17.96 4.92 -3.66
N ASN A 340 -18.36 5.83 -4.56
CA ASN A 340 -18.37 7.26 -4.31
C ASN A 340 -19.73 7.67 -3.75
N GLU A 341 -19.74 8.22 -2.54
CA GLU A 341 -20.95 8.74 -1.88
C GLU A 341 -21.24 10.17 -2.35
N ILE A 342 -20.22 11.03 -2.36
CA ILE A 342 -20.30 12.38 -2.91
C ILE A 342 -19.04 12.74 -3.68
N ALA A 343 -19.21 13.38 -4.84
CA ALA A 343 -18.09 13.90 -5.63
C ALA A 343 -17.62 15.28 -5.10
N PRO A 344 -16.35 15.67 -5.32
CA PRO A 344 -15.85 17.00 -4.93
C PRO A 344 -16.71 18.15 -5.47
N LYS A 345 -16.87 19.20 -4.66
CA LYS A 345 -17.63 20.42 -4.98
C LYS A 345 -19.10 20.16 -5.35
N LYS A 346 -19.72 19.14 -4.76
CA LYS A 346 -21.17 18.88 -4.82
C LYS A 346 -21.88 19.28 -3.53
N THR A 347 -23.13 19.69 -3.67
CA THR A 347 -24.03 20.01 -2.55
C THR A 347 -24.43 18.74 -1.81
N VAL A 348 -24.56 18.82 -0.48
CA VAL A 348 -25.09 17.73 0.35
C VAL A 348 -26.61 17.90 0.39
N VAL A 349 -27.36 16.84 0.06
CA VAL A 349 -28.83 16.89 0.02
C VAL A 349 -29.39 17.22 1.41
N GLY A 350 -30.22 18.26 1.49
CA GLY A 350 -30.80 18.78 2.72
C GLY A 350 -29.90 19.76 3.50
N VAL A 351 -28.71 20.09 2.99
CA VAL A 351 -27.89 21.20 3.51
C VAL A 351 -27.26 22.00 2.35
N GLU A 352 -28.13 22.72 1.65
CA GLU A 352 -27.81 23.52 0.47
C GLU A 352 -27.11 24.85 0.80
N THR A 353 -27.35 25.42 1.98
CA THR A 353 -26.85 26.74 2.42
C THR A 353 -26.25 26.72 3.83
N ALA A 354 -25.48 27.75 4.17
CA ALA A 354 -25.08 28.08 5.55
C ALA A 354 -25.56 29.50 5.93
N PRO A 355 -26.05 29.72 7.16
CA PRO A 355 -26.55 31.02 7.61
C PRO A 355 -25.41 31.97 7.99
N ILE A 356 -25.52 33.24 7.60
CA ILE A 356 -24.46 34.25 7.76
C ILE A 356 -25.01 35.53 8.41
N LYS A 357 -24.18 36.22 9.22
CA LYS A 357 -24.53 37.53 9.78
C LYS A 357 -23.86 38.69 9.05
N LYS A 358 -24.57 39.82 9.03
CA LYS A 358 -24.13 41.10 8.45
C LYS A 358 -23.81 41.08 6.95
N GLY A 359 -24.15 40.01 6.23
CA GLY A 359 -24.03 39.94 4.77
C GLY A 359 -24.99 40.88 4.05
N VAL A 360 -24.80 41.03 2.74
CA VAL A 360 -25.87 41.48 1.85
C VAL A 360 -27.02 40.49 2.04
N GLU A 361 -26.81 39.22 1.67
CA GLU A 361 -27.71 38.12 1.99
C GLU A 361 -27.56 37.62 3.44
N THR A 362 -28.49 36.76 3.86
CA THR A 362 -28.52 36.09 5.18
C THR A 362 -28.05 34.66 5.15
N GLU A 363 -27.79 34.11 3.96
CA GLU A 363 -27.27 32.76 3.73
C GLU A 363 -26.22 32.80 2.62
N VAL A 364 -25.43 31.73 2.48
CA VAL A 364 -24.54 31.47 1.35
C VAL A 364 -24.71 30.01 0.88
N PRO A 365 -24.75 29.69 -0.43
CA PRO A 365 -24.81 28.31 -0.91
C PRO A 365 -23.49 27.57 -0.70
N ILE A 366 -23.57 26.27 -0.38
CA ILE A 366 -22.41 25.50 0.11
C ILE A 366 -22.25 24.14 -0.57
N VAL A 367 -21.02 23.64 -0.59
CA VAL A 367 -20.65 22.33 -1.14
C VAL A 367 -19.60 21.62 -0.29
N ALA A 368 -19.55 20.28 -0.41
CA ALA A 368 -18.46 19.48 0.11
C ALA A 368 -17.15 19.81 -0.64
N GLU A 369 -16.10 20.16 0.10
CA GLU A 369 -14.81 20.59 -0.45
C GLU A 369 -14.12 19.50 -1.30
N SER A 370 -14.21 18.26 -0.83
CA SER A 370 -13.64 17.06 -1.48
C SER A 370 -14.71 15.97 -1.56
N GLY A 371 -14.38 14.84 -2.17
CA GLY A 371 -15.29 13.70 -2.24
C GLY A 371 -15.30 12.88 -0.94
N ALA A 372 -16.36 12.10 -0.75
CA ALA A 372 -16.39 10.99 0.18
C ALA A 372 -16.64 9.69 -0.58
N SER A 373 -15.85 8.68 -0.26
CA SER A 373 -15.85 7.37 -0.90
C SER A 373 -15.57 6.31 0.16
N PHE A 374 -16.09 5.11 -0.04
CA PHE A 374 -15.99 3.98 0.89
C PHE A 374 -15.61 2.71 0.16
N VAL A 375 -14.80 1.87 0.80
CA VAL A 375 -14.54 0.52 0.28
C VAL A 375 -15.67 -0.39 0.72
N THR A 376 -16.38 -0.98 -0.24
CA THR A 376 -17.50 -1.91 0.02
C THR A 376 -17.12 -3.32 -0.42
N PRO A 377 -17.80 -4.37 0.10
CA PRO A 377 -17.81 -5.65 -0.58
C PRO A 377 -18.27 -5.49 -2.03
N LYS A 378 -17.70 -6.26 -2.95
CA LYS A 378 -17.97 -6.15 -4.39
C LYS A 378 -19.43 -6.53 -4.71
N GLY A 379 -20.15 -5.63 -5.36
CA GLY A 379 -21.58 -5.75 -5.64
C GLY A 379 -22.51 -5.30 -4.48
N ALA A 380 -21.98 -4.82 -3.35
CA ALA A 380 -22.82 -4.33 -2.26
C ALA A 380 -23.42 -2.94 -2.54
N SER A 381 -24.67 -2.73 -2.13
CA SER A 381 -25.27 -1.39 -2.07
C SER A 381 -24.82 -0.61 -0.84
N THR A 382 -24.66 0.70 -0.99
CA THR A 382 -24.49 1.70 0.08
C THR A 382 -25.81 2.27 0.59
N GLU A 383 -26.92 2.05 -0.13
CA GLU A 383 -28.25 2.56 0.21
C GLU A 383 -28.68 2.11 1.62
N GLY A 384 -29.12 3.06 2.44
CA GLY A 384 -29.47 2.83 3.86
C GLY A 384 -28.28 2.49 4.78
N LYS A 385 -27.05 2.36 4.26
CA LYS A 385 -25.83 2.04 5.04
C LYS A 385 -24.94 3.25 5.33
N VAL A 386 -25.17 4.38 4.66
CA VAL A 386 -24.48 5.64 4.93
C VAL A 386 -25.39 6.57 5.72
N THR A 387 -24.86 7.12 6.81
CA THR A 387 -25.49 8.19 7.61
C THR A 387 -24.65 9.45 7.53
N THR A 388 -25.29 10.60 7.31
CA THR A 388 -24.64 11.90 7.12
C THR A 388 -24.89 12.81 8.32
N GLU A 389 -23.82 13.26 8.97
CA GLU A 389 -23.84 14.22 10.07
C GLU A 389 -23.22 15.54 9.60
N VAL A 390 -23.92 16.67 9.74
CA VAL A 390 -23.42 17.99 9.29
C VAL A 390 -23.30 18.94 10.46
N ASN A 391 -22.13 19.57 10.58
CA ASN A 391 -21.80 20.55 11.61
C ASN A 391 -21.40 21.87 10.93
N LEU A 392 -22.37 22.78 10.78
CA LEU A 392 -22.12 24.14 10.29
C LEU A 392 -21.76 25.06 11.45
N LYS A 393 -20.80 25.97 11.22
CA LYS A 393 -20.50 27.06 12.14
C LYS A 393 -21.74 27.93 12.31
N PRO A 394 -22.05 28.40 13.53
CA PRO A 394 -23.20 29.26 13.75
C PRO A 394 -23.03 30.60 13.03
N ALA A 395 -24.14 31.24 12.68
CA ALA A 395 -24.13 32.54 11.99
C ALA A 395 -23.46 33.68 12.80
N SER A 396 -23.20 33.48 14.09
CA SER A 396 -22.36 34.35 14.93
C SER A 396 -20.87 34.34 14.55
N GLU A 397 -20.38 33.25 13.96
CA GLU A 397 -19.01 33.10 13.45
C GLU A 397 -18.91 33.41 11.96
N LEU A 398 -19.96 33.07 11.19
CA LEU A 398 -20.04 33.37 9.75
C LEU A 398 -20.48 34.81 9.50
N ILE A 399 -19.62 35.76 9.88
CA ILE A 399 -19.85 37.20 9.67
C ILE A 399 -19.24 37.64 8.33
N ALA A 400 -20.05 38.33 7.51
CA ALA A 400 -19.61 38.83 6.21
C ALA A 400 -18.58 40.00 6.29
N PRO A 401 -17.68 40.14 5.31
CA PRO A 401 -17.67 39.46 4.01
C PRO A 401 -17.25 37.99 4.09
N ILE A 402 -18.03 37.12 3.46
CA ILE A 402 -17.71 35.70 3.25
C ILE A 402 -17.05 35.55 1.89
N LYS A 403 -15.99 34.75 1.79
CA LYS A 403 -15.31 34.47 0.52
C LYS A 403 -15.70 33.12 -0.08
N LYS A 404 -15.68 33.04 -1.40
CA LYS A 404 -15.72 31.78 -2.14
C LYS A 404 -14.61 30.84 -1.67
N GLY A 405 -14.96 29.60 -1.35
CA GLY A 405 -14.04 28.62 -0.77
C GLY A 405 -13.82 28.74 0.74
N GLN A 406 -14.40 29.73 1.42
CA GLN A 406 -14.31 29.83 2.89
C GLN A 406 -15.02 28.64 3.56
N GLN A 407 -14.34 28.00 4.52
CA GLN A 407 -14.92 26.90 5.28
C GLN A 407 -16.01 27.38 6.25
N VAL A 408 -17.25 26.98 5.95
CA VAL A 408 -18.44 27.23 6.76
C VAL A 408 -18.72 26.13 7.80
N GLY A 409 -18.10 24.95 7.68
CA GLY A 409 -18.37 23.82 8.57
C GLY A 409 -17.71 22.52 8.10
N THR A 410 -18.30 21.39 8.51
CA THR A 410 -17.93 20.04 8.06
C THR A 410 -19.17 19.16 7.86
N VAL A 411 -19.00 18.13 7.03
CA VAL A 411 -19.92 16.99 6.89
C VAL A 411 -19.13 15.71 7.16
N THR A 412 -19.70 14.79 7.95
CA THR A 412 -19.16 13.46 8.21
C THR A 412 -20.10 12.41 7.66
N PHE A 413 -19.65 11.69 6.63
CA PHE A 413 -20.32 10.51 6.13
C PHE A 413 -19.81 9.29 6.92
N THR A 414 -20.72 8.47 7.42
CA THR A 414 -20.42 7.23 8.14
C THR A 414 -21.07 6.05 7.41
N TYR A 415 -20.26 5.18 6.79
CA TYR A 415 -20.71 3.90 6.23
C TYR A 415 -20.61 2.80 7.28
N LYS A 416 -21.66 1.98 7.42
CA LYS A 416 -21.67 0.81 8.30
C LYS A 416 -22.15 -0.44 7.55
N ASP A 417 -21.35 -1.51 7.61
CA ASP A 417 -21.73 -2.81 7.04
C ASP A 417 -21.16 -3.96 7.87
N ASN A 418 -22.01 -4.90 8.30
CA ASN A 418 -21.61 -6.14 9.00
C ASN A 418 -20.63 -5.95 10.18
N GLY A 419 -20.79 -4.84 10.93
CA GLY A 419 -19.93 -4.48 12.07
C GLY A 419 -18.65 -3.72 11.71
N ALA A 420 -18.32 -3.56 10.42
CA ALA A 420 -17.30 -2.63 9.97
C ALA A 420 -17.88 -1.21 9.85
N GLU A 421 -17.16 -0.22 10.38
CA GLU A 421 -17.48 1.19 10.25
C GLU A 421 -16.37 1.91 9.46
N GLN A 422 -16.75 2.83 8.58
CA GLN A 422 -15.86 3.76 7.89
C GLN A 422 -16.41 5.18 8.03
N LYS A 423 -15.55 6.13 8.37
CA LYS A 423 -15.90 7.55 8.55
C LYS A 423 -15.08 8.43 7.65
N LYS A 424 -15.74 9.37 6.96
CA LYS A 424 -15.10 10.36 6.09
C LYS A 424 -15.69 11.74 6.37
N THR A 425 -14.94 12.54 7.12
CA THR A 425 -15.21 13.96 7.31
C THR A 425 -14.64 14.77 6.16
N VAL A 426 -15.39 15.78 5.70
CA VAL A 426 -15.07 16.70 4.62
C VAL A 426 -15.47 18.12 5.04
N ASN A 427 -14.69 19.13 4.67
CA ASN A 427 -15.05 20.53 4.91
C ASN A 427 -16.25 20.95 4.06
N MET A 428 -17.18 21.71 4.63
CA MET A 428 -18.20 22.43 3.86
C MET A 428 -17.69 23.84 3.56
N ILE A 429 -17.78 24.27 2.30
CA ILE A 429 -17.25 25.56 1.81
C ILE A 429 -18.30 26.36 1.04
N ALA A 430 -18.21 27.69 1.12
CA ALA A 430 -19.03 28.61 0.33
C ALA A 430 -18.72 28.53 -1.18
N THR A 431 -19.76 28.56 -2.03
CA THR A 431 -19.62 28.50 -3.50
C THR A 431 -19.35 29.85 -4.16
N GLU A 432 -19.60 30.95 -3.46
CA GLU A 432 -19.54 32.33 -3.93
C GLU A 432 -19.10 33.29 -2.82
N ASP A 433 -18.80 34.53 -3.19
CA ASP A 433 -18.50 35.61 -2.25
C ASP A 433 -19.80 36.29 -1.81
N VAL A 434 -19.98 36.55 -0.52
CA VAL A 434 -21.08 37.37 -0.01
C VAL A 434 -20.53 38.60 0.70
N GLU A 435 -20.74 39.76 0.09
CA GLU A 435 -20.30 41.05 0.63
C GLU A 435 -20.99 41.38 1.96
N LYS A 436 -20.40 42.35 2.68
CA LYS A 436 -21.01 42.92 3.89
C LYS A 436 -22.15 43.87 3.50
N GLY A 437 -23.31 43.70 4.14
CA GLY A 437 -24.46 44.57 3.92
C GLY A 437 -24.18 46.02 4.29
N SER A 438 -24.75 46.95 3.52
CA SER A 438 -24.64 48.39 3.79
C SER A 438 -25.26 48.76 5.15
N TRP A 439 -24.82 49.87 5.75
CA TRP A 439 -25.32 50.34 7.05
C TRP A 439 -26.85 50.40 7.11
N TRP A 440 -27.49 50.91 6.06
CA TRP A 440 -28.95 50.94 5.94
C TRP A 440 -29.60 49.54 5.87
N ARG A 441 -29.05 48.61 5.08
CA ARG A 441 -29.53 47.21 5.00
C ARG A 441 -29.31 46.44 6.32
N LEU A 442 -28.33 46.84 7.14
CA LEU A 442 -28.14 46.33 8.50
C LEU A 442 -29.14 46.94 9.49
N PHE A 443 -29.35 48.25 9.45
CA PHE A 443 -30.26 48.98 10.33
C PHE A 443 -31.72 48.52 10.18
N PHE A 444 -32.25 48.48 8.95
CA PHE A 444 -33.64 48.04 8.72
C PHE A 444 -33.84 46.54 9.03
N ARG A 445 -32.82 45.70 8.81
CA ARG A 445 -32.87 44.29 9.24
C ARG A 445 -32.92 44.15 10.76
N ALA A 446 -32.13 44.92 11.51
CA ALA A 446 -32.18 44.90 12.97
C ALA A 446 -33.54 45.35 13.54
N ILE A 447 -34.21 46.32 12.88
CA ILE A 447 -35.59 46.71 13.21
C ILE A 447 -36.57 45.55 12.94
N GLY A 448 -36.44 44.88 11.79
CA GLY A 448 -37.26 43.71 11.45
C GLY A 448 -37.07 42.54 12.42
N GLU A 449 -35.83 42.23 12.78
CA GLU A 449 -35.47 41.20 13.77
C GLU A 449 -36.10 41.52 15.14
N PHE A 450 -35.97 42.77 15.62
CA PHE A 450 -36.57 43.23 16.89
C PHE A 450 -38.10 43.03 16.93
N PHE A 451 -38.83 43.44 15.89
CA PHE A 451 -40.28 43.24 15.86
C PHE A 451 -40.67 41.77 15.70
N ALA A 452 -39.93 40.98 14.94
CA ALA A 452 -40.18 39.55 14.79
C ALA A 452 -40.04 38.78 16.12
N ASP A 453 -39.00 39.09 16.90
CA ASP A 453 -38.79 38.45 18.20
C ASP A 453 -39.76 38.98 19.27
N LEU A 454 -40.16 40.25 19.22
CA LEU A 454 -41.26 40.79 20.04
C LEU A 454 -42.57 40.03 19.77
N PHE A 455 -42.94 39.83 18.50
CA PHE A 455 -44.14 39.07 18.13
C PHE A 455 -44.05 37.59 18.54
N LYS A 456 -42.88 36.94 18.44
CA LYS A 456 -42.69 35.57 19.00
C LYS A 456 -42.88 35.56 20.51
N SER A 457 -42.30 36.52 21.24
CA SER A 457 -42.41 36.59 22.70
C SER A 457 -43.86 36.80 23.14
N ILE A 458 -44.64 37.60 22.42
CA ILE A 458 -46.08 37.78 22.68
C ILE A 458 -46.85 36.50 22.32
N LYS A 459 -46.54 35.84 21.19
CA LYS A 459 -47.20 34.60 20.78
C LYS A 459 -46.95 33.43 21.74
N ASN A 460 -45.81 33.41 22.43
CA ASN A 460 -45.50 32.41 23.45
C ASN A 460 -46.05 32.75 24.85
N LEU A 461 -46.82 33.85 24.98
CA LEU A 461 -47.49 34.27 26.21
C LEU A 461 -48.99 33.91 26.24
N PHE A 462 -49.51 33.31 25.18
CA PHE A 462 -50.92 32.90 24.97
C PHE A 462 -50.99 31.46 24.44
#